data_AF-A0A329S9H7-F1
#
_entry.id   AF-A0A329S9H7-F1
#
_cell.length_a   1.000
_cell.length_b   1.000
_cell.length_c   1.000
_cell.angle_alpha   90.00
_cell.angle_beta   90.00
_cell.angle_gamma   90.00
#
_symmetry.space_group_name_H-M   'P 1'
#
loop_
_entity.id
_entity.type
_entity.pdbx_description
1 polymer ?
#
loop_
_entity_poly.entity_id
_entity_poly.type
_entity_poly.pdbx_seq_one_letter_code
_entity_poly.pdbx_strand_id
1 'polypeptide(L)'
;MTKLHLLIPTAAGPVEPMSPVDVLIVDIDDDEFIVGNDLLNALGIEVDRQLEMLADREDDETSGYTTELEADDVPATTSATEPSDDDIFAAVERLIDRAVENGFPLDKVEQLRTICHA
;
A
#
# COMPACT_ATOMS: atom_id res chain seq x y z
N MET A 1 23.42 -5.73 -29.65
CA MET A 1 22.31 -5.32 -28.78
C MET A 1 21.11 -6.19 -29.11
N THR A 2 20.44 -6.69 -28.08
CA THR A 2 19.22 -7.48 -28.24
C THR A 2 18.05 -6.50 -28.34
N LYS A 3 17.09 -6.81 -29.22
CA LYS A 3 15.89 -5.99 -29.42
C LYS A 3 14.66 -6.74 -28.96
N LEU A 4 13.78 -6.05 -28.23
CA LEU A 4 12.54 -6.60 -27.72
C LEU A 4 11.34 -5.78 -28.18
N HIS A 5 10.26 -6.45 -28.56
CA HIS A 5 8.95 -5.83 -28.68
C HIS A 5 8.26 -5.93 -27.32
N LEU A 6 7.88 -4.77 -26.77
CA LEU A 6 7.22 -4.68 -25.47
C LEU A 6 5.73 -4.43 -25.67
N LEU A 7 4.92 -5.16 -24.91
CA LEU A 7 3.49 -4.93 -24.77
C LEU A 7 3.18 -4.81 -23.28
N ILE A 8 2.74 -3.63 -22.84
CA ILE A 8 2.49 -3.33 -21.43
C ILE A 8 0.97 -3.22 -21.24
N PRO A 9 0.32 -4.14 -20.51
CA PRO A 9 -1.09 -4.02 -20.16
C PRO A 9 -1.29 -2.84 -19.20
N THR A 10 -2.19 -1.91 -19.54
CA THR A 10 -2.61 -0.83 -18.63
C THR A 10 -4.13 -0.85 -18.43
N ALA A 11 -4.63 -0.15 -17.43
CA ALA A 11 -6.08 -0.01 -17.19
C ALA A 11 -6.83 0.64 -18.38
N ALA A 12 -6.16 1.49 -19.16
CA ALA A 12 -6.72 2.10 -20.37
C ALA A 12 -6.62 1.20 -21.61
N GLY A 13 -5.95 0.06 -21.51
CA GLY A 13 -5.64 -0.86 -22.60
C GLY A 13 -4.15 -1.15 -22.73
N PRO A 14 -3.76 -2.18 -23.50
CA PRO A 14 -2.36 -2.49 -23.74
C PRO A 14 -1.68 -1.39 -24.57
N VAL A 15 -0.43 -1.07 -24.23
CA VAL A 15 0.41 -0.11 -24.97
C VAL A 15 1.67 -0.78 -25.49
N GLU A 16 2.13 -0.36 -26.67
CA GLU A 16 3.36 -0.87 -27.29
C GLU A 16 4.18 0.29 -27.90
N PRO A 17 5.52 0.27 -27.79
CA PRO A 17 6.38 1.22 -28.49
C PRO A 17 6.31 1.00 -30.02
N MET A 18 6.42 2.09 -30.79
CA MET A 18 6.35 2.04 -32.26
C MET A 18 7.43 1.17 -32.91
N SER A 19 8.57 0.98 -32.24
CA SER A 19 9.69 0.19 -32.73
C SER A 19 10.31 -0.63 -31.60
N PRO A 20 10.91 -1.79 -31.91
CA PRO A 20 11.53 -2.63 -30.89
C PRO A 20 12.70 -1.89 -30.22
N VAL A 21 12.75 -2.01 -28.89
CA VAL A 21 13.68 -1.29 -28.02
C VAL A 21 14.92 -2.15 -27.72
N ASP A 22 16.05 -1.47 -27.54
CA ASP A 22 17.28 -2.13 -27.12
C ASP A 22 17.22 -2.48 -25.63
N VAL A 23 17.62 -3.71 -25.29
CA VAL A 23 17.58 -4.21 -23.91
C VAL A 23 18.95 -4.73 -23.46
N LEU A 24 19.19 -4.62 -22.15
CA LEU A 24 20.31 -5.24 -21.46
C LEU A 24 19.82 -6.53 -20.79
N ILE A 25 20.44 -7.66 -21.11
CA ILE A 25 20.18 -8.94 -20.45
C ILE A 25 21.28 -9.15 -19.42
N VAL A 26 20.90 -9.31 -18.16
CA VAL A 26 21.81 -9.57 -17.05
C VAL A 26 21.57 -11.01 -16.57
N ASP A 27 22.65 -11.75 -16.32
CA ASP A 27 22.57 -13.14 -15.84
C ASP A 27 22.37 -13.13 -14.31
N ILE A 28 21.12 -12.87 -13.90
CA ILE A 28 20.64 -12.87 -12.52
C ILE A 28 19.38 -13.73 -12.49
N ASP A 29 19.24 -14.54 -11.44
CA ASP A 29 18.06 -15.39 -11.22
C ASP A 29 16.92 -14.55 -10.65
N ASP A 30 16.41 -13.63 -11.48
CA ASP A 30 15.36 -12.67 -11.16
C ASP A 30 14.28 -12.75 -12.25
N ASP A 31 13.01 -12.78 -11.86
CA ASP A 31 11.86 -12.90 -12.77
C ASP A 31 11.25 -11.54 -13.15
N GLU A 32 11.87 -10.44 -12.71
CA GLU A 32 11.42 -9.08 -12.95
C GLU A 32 12.09 -8.39 -14.16
N PHE A 33 11.37 -7.43 -14.78
CA PHE A 33 11.87 -6.60 -15.87
C PHE A 33 11.90 -5.13 -15.45
N ILE A 34 13.06 -4.48 -15.61
CA ILE A 34 13.22 -3.05 -15.32
C ILE A 34 12.96 -2.23 -16.60
N VAL A 35 11.92 -1.39 -16.56
CA VAL A 35 11.63 -0.41 -17.62
C VAL A 35 12.18 0.95 -17.21
N GLY A 36 12.96 1.59 -18.09
CA GLY A 36 13.43 2.95 -17.89
C GLY A 36 12.30 3.99 -17.95
N ASN A 37 12.43 5.08 -17.18
CA ASN A 37 11.47 6.18 -17.17
C ASN A 37 11.40 6.90 -18.54
N ASP A 38 12.50 6.92 -19.30
CA ASP A 38 12.53 7.42 -20.67
C ASP A 38 11.54 6.68 -21.58
N LEU A 39 11.46 5.35 -21.47
CA LEU A 39 10.51 4.55 -22.24
C LEU A 39 9.07 4.75 -21.75
N LEU A 40 8.85 4.81 -20.43
CA LEU A 40 7.54 5.08 -19.86
C LEU A 40 7.00 6.45 -20.33
N ASN A 41 7.82 7.49 -20.28
CA ASN A 41 7.47 8.82 -20.78
C ASN A 41 7.19 8.84 -22.29
N ALA A 42 7.95 8.09 -23.09
CA ALA A 42 7.68 7.96 -24.53
C ALA A 42 6.33 7.31 -24.83
N LEU A 43 5.84 6.46 -23.92
CA LEU A 43 4.49 5.86 -23.97
C LEU A 43 3.41 6.75 -23.32
N GLY A 44 3.78 7.93 -22.80
CA GLY A 44 2.87 8.85 -22.11
C GLY A 44 2.53 8.44 -20.68
N ILE A 45 3.34 7.57 -20.07
CA ILE A 45 3.17 7.10 -18.69
C ILE A 45 4.09 7.92 -17.77
N GLU A 46 3.52 8.92 -17.10
CA GLU A 46 4.23 9.78 -16.15
C GLU A 46 3.99 9.28 -14.71
N VAL A 47 4.87 8.40 -14.23
CA VAL A 47 4.71 7.72 -12.93
C VAL A 47 4.79 8.69 -11.77
N ASP A 48 5.69 9.68 -11.81
CA ASP A 48 5.88 10.63 -10.71
C ASP A 48 4.61 11.46 -10.45
N ARG A 49 3.97 11.94 -11.53
CA ARG A 49 2.70 12.67 -11.43
C ARG A 49 1.56 11.77 -10.94
N GLN A 50 1.55 10.50 -11.33
CA GLN A 50 0.58 9.53 -10.82
C GLN A 50 0.76 9.27 -9.32
N LEU A 51 2.00 9.17 -8.85
CA LEU A 51 2.32 9.02 -7.44
C LEU A 51 1.98 10.29 -6.63
N GLU A 52 2.25 11.47 -7.18
CA GLU A 52 1.86 12.75 -6.57
C GLU A 52 0.34 12.84 -6.35
N MET A 53 -0.46 12.47 -7.37
CA MET A 53 -1.93 12.40 -7.25
C MET A 53 -2.42 11.36 -6.23
N LEU A 54 -1.60 10.37 -5.87
CA LEU A 54 -1.92 9.38 -4.83
C LEU A 54 -1.50 9.88 -3.44
N ALA A 55 -0.40 10.61 -3.34
CA ALA A 55 0.08 11.18 -2.09
C ALA A 55 -0.80 12.35 -1.60
N ASP A 56 -1.36 13.14 -2.52
CA ASP A 56 -2.21 14.30 -2.21
C ASP A 56 -3.66 13.93 -1.81
N ARG A 57 -3.96 12.62 -1.68
CA ARG A 57 -5.30 12.08 -1.42
C ARG A 57 -5.64 11.88 0.06
N GLU A 58 -4.82 12.37 0.99
CA GLU A 58 -5.04 12.18 2.43
C GLU A 58 -6.38 12.76 2.95
N ASP A 59 -7.05 13.66 2.22
CA ASP A 59 -8.26 14.40 2.70
C ASP A 59 -9.51 14.37 1.78
N ASP A 60 -9.59 13.54 0.73
CA ASP A 60 -10.81 13.48 -0.12
C ASP A 60 -11.78 12.37 0.33
N GLU A 61 -12.57 12.65 1.37
CA GLU A 61 -13.68 11.82 1.86
C GLU A 61 -14.85 11.66 0.84
N THR A 62 -14.63 11.73 -0.48
CA THR A 62 -15.73 11.66 -1.47
C THR A 62 -15.52 10.69 -2.64
N SER A 63 -14.43 9.92 -2.74
CA SER A 63 -14.40 8.80 -3.70
C SER A 63 -14.91 7.52 -3.04
N GLY A 64 -16.23 7.36 -3.00
CA GLY A 64 -16.94 6.12 -2.67
C GLY A 64 -16.67 4.98 -3.66
N TYR A 65 -15.41 4.59 -3.84
CA TYR A 65 -15.03 3.31 -4.44
C TYR A 65 -14.46 2.44 -3.33
N THR A 66 -15.36 1.86 -2.55
CA THR A 66 -15.04 0.72 -1.69
C THR A 66 -14.60 -0.41 -2.61
N THR A 67 -13.31 -0.68 -2.67
CA THR A 67 -12.87 -2.03 -3.05
C THR A 67 -13.35 -2.91 -1.92
N GLU A 68 -14.42 -3.69 -2.16
CA GLU A 68 -14.96 -4.65 -1.18
C GLU A 68 -13.88 -5.69 -0.89
N LEU A 69 -13.02 -5.40 0.07
CA LEU A 69 -12.30 -6.39 0.84
C LEU A 69 -13.22 -6.72 2.00
N GLU A 70 -13.75 -7.93 2.04
CA GLU A 70 -14.49 -8.46 3.18
C GLU A 70 -13.56 -8.50 4.41
N ALA A 71 -13.49 -7.41 5.15
CA ALA A 71 -12.73 -7.34 6.39
C ALA A 71 -13.49 -6.47 7.40
N ASP A 72 -14.19 -7.19 8.27
CA ASP A 72 -14.69 -6.83 9.61
C ASP A 72 -15.50 -5.52 9.74
N ASP A 73 -16.70 -5.65 10.27
CA ASP A 73 -17.68 -4.60 10.52
C ASP A 73 -17.10 -3.54 11.49
N VAL A 74 -16.44 -2.51 10.97
CA VAL A 74 -16.00 -1.35 11.77
C VAL A 74 -17.15 -0.33 11.74
N PRO A 75 -17.87 -0.09 12.85
CA PRO A 75 -18.97 0.85 12.83
C PRO A 75 -18.42 2.26 12.65
N ALA A 76 -18.82 2.88 11.53
CA ALA A 76 -18.63 4.29 11.31
C ALA A 76 -19.44 5.11 12.33
N THR A 77 -18.91 6.29 12.65
CA THR A 77 -19.51 7.42 13.37
C THR A 77 -19.33 7.42 14.89
N THR A 78 -18.49 8.33 15.36
CA THR A 78 -18.94 9.47 16.17
C THR A 78 -17.92 10.61 16.06
N SER A 79 -18.44 11.81 15.78
CA SER A 79 -17.83 13.14 15.84
C SER A 79 -16.47 13.21 16.52
N ALA A 80 -15.46 13.70 15.79
CA ALA A 80 -14.09 13.93 16.24
C ALA A 80 -14.05 14.87 17.48
N THR A 81 -14.15 14.25 18.64
CA THR A 81 -13.44 14.69 19.84
C THR A 81 -12.13 13.96 19.79
N GLU A 82 -11.00 14.66 19.90
CA GLU A 82 -9.72 13.97 20.05
C GLU A 82 -9.85 12.97 21.21
N PRO A 83 -9.50 11.69 20.98
CA PRO A 83 -9.65 10.67 22.01
C PRO A 83 -8.85 11.11 23.22
N SER A 84 -9.46 11.06 24.39
CA SER A 84 -8.74 11.37 25.63
C SER A 84 -7.68 10.31 25.89
N ASP A 85 -6.67 10.63 26.71
CA ASP A 85 -5.66 9.65 27.11
C ASP A 85 -6.29 8.38 27.72
N ASP A 86 -7.43 8.52 28.41
CA ASP A 86 -8.20 7.40 28.97
C ASP A 86 -8.83 6.53 27.88
N ASP A 87 -9.32 7.14 26.79
CA ASP A 87 -9.89 6.43 25.65
C ASP A 87 -8.81 5.64 24.90
N ILE A 88 -7.63 6.26 24.72
CA ILE A 88 -6.45 5.63 24.13
C ILE A 88 -6.00 4.45 24.99
N PHE A 89 -5.88 4.65 26.31
CA PHE A 89 -5.51 3.58 27.25
C PHE A 89 -6.48 2.39 27.19
N ALA A 90 -7.79 2.67 27.18
CA ALA A 90 -8.81 1.63 27.08
C ALA A 90 -8.79 0.89 25.73
N ALA A 91 -8.50 1.58 24.64
CA ALA A 91 -8.34 0.96 23.33
C ALA A 91 -7.11 0.04 23.29
N VAL A 92 -5.99 0.48 23.87
CA VAL A 92 -4.75 -0.30 23.97
C VAL A 92 -4.96 -1.58 24.79
N GLU A 93 -5.63 -1.52 25.94
CA GLU A 93 -5.91 -2.74 26.73
C GLU A 93 -6.78 -3.75 25.95
N ARG A 94 -7.77 -3.29 25.18
CA ARG A 94 -8.57 -4.18 24.32
C ARG A 94 -7.73 -4.86 23.24
N LEU A 95 -6.74 -4.18 22.68
CA LEU A 95 -5.82 -4.76 21.70
C LEU A 95 -4.90 -5.80 22.34
N ILE A 96 -4.44 -5.56 23.57
CA ILE A 96 -3.63 -6.52 24.33
C ILE A 96 -4.43 -7.77 24.66
N ASP A 97 -5.68 -7.62 25.13
CA ASP A 97 -6.58 -8.75 25.40
C ASP A 97 -6.84 -9.57 24.13
N ARG A 98 -7.13 -8.91 22.99
CA ARG A 98 -7.32 -9.60 21.70
C ARG A 98 -6.03 -10.31 21.25
N ALA A 99 -4.85 -9.74 21.48
CA ALA A 99 -3.60 -10.42 21.16
C ALA A 99 -3.42 -11.71 21.98
N VAL A 100 -3.77 -11.68 23.27
CA VAL A 100 -3.75 -12.86 24.14
C VAL A 100 -4.73 -13.92 23.67
N GLU A 101 -5.96 -13.55 23.32
CA GLU A 101 -6.96 -14.46 22.74
C GLU A 101 -6.46 -15.11 21.44
N ASN A 102 -5.66 -14.38 20.64
CA ASN A 102 -5.05 -14.86 19.40
C ASN A 102 -3.71 -15.59 19.60
N GLY A 103 -3.34 -15.94 20.84
CA GLY A 103 -2.20 -16.79 21.14
C GLY A 103 -0.89 -16.06 21.48
N PHE A 104 -0.96 -14.78 21.82
CA PHE A 104 0.21 -14.05 22.34
C PHE A 104 0.71 -14.68 23.66
N PRO A 105 2.03 -14.83 23.87
CA PRO A 105 2.57 -15.46 25.08
C PRO A 105 2.23 -14.70 26.37
N LEU A 106 1.55 -15.38 27.31
CA LEU A 106 1.11 -14.79 28.59
C LEU A 106 2.26 -14.26 29.44
N ASP A 107 3.45 -14.87 29.35
CA ASP A 107 4.66 -14.46 30.05
C ASP A 107 5.24 -13.14 29.55
N LYS A 108 4.82 -12.68 28.36
CA LYS A 108 5.28 -11.42 27.75
C LYS A 108 4.27 -10.28 27.83
N VAL A 109 3.07 -10.53 28.35
CA VAL A 109 1.97 -9.53 28.38
C VAL A 109 2.34 -8.32 29.23
N GLU A 110 3.02 -8.52 30.36
CA GLU A 110 3.46 -7.42 31.22
C GLU A 110 4.51 -6.53 30.53
N GLN A 111 5.43 -7.16 29.78
CA GLN A 111 6.39 -6.42 28.96
C GLN A 111 5.69 -5.65 27.83
N LEU A 112 4.68 -6.25 27.19
CA LEU A 112 3.89 -5.58 26.17
C LEU A 112 3.15 -4.36 26.74
N ARG A 113 2.47 -4.50 27.89
CA ARG A 113 1.84 -3.37 28.60
C ARG A 113 2.81 -2.26 28.93
N THR A 114 4.02 -2.62 29.38
CA THR A 114 5.07 -1.65 29.70
C THR A 114 5.49 -0.84 28.47
N ILE A 115 5.56 -1.47 27.29
CA ILE A 115 5.92 -0.77 26.04
C ILE A 115 4.76 0.08 25.51
N CYS A 116 3.52 -0.41 25.60
CA CYS A 116 2.34 0.27 25.08
C CYS A 116 1.93 1.50 25.90
N HIS A 117 2.29 1.54 27.19
CA HIS A 117 1.94 2.61 28.13
C HIS A 117 3.15 3.44 28.60
N ALA A 118 4.33 3.27 27.96
CA ALA A 118 5.55 4.03 28.27
C ALA A 118 5.48 5.46 27.75
#